data_AF-A0A2D6HF07-F1
#
_entry.id   AF-A0A2D6HF07-F1
#
_cell.length_a   1.000
_cell.length_b   1.000
_cell.length_c   1.000
_cell.angle_alpha   90.00
_cell.angle_beta   90.00
_cell.angle_gamma   90.00
#
_symmetry.space_group_name_H-M   'P 1'
#
loop_
_entity.id
_entity.type
_entity.pdbx_description
1 polymer ?
#
loop_
_entity_poly.entity_id
_entity_poly.type
_entity_poly.pdbx_seq_one_letter_code
_entity_poly.pdbx_strand_id
1 'polypeptide(L)'
;MSVRATELRKGSVIERDGDLLKITEYHHSTPGNWRAIIQMKTKSLTTGHAGSIRAGSGDTFEIAFLERRKCEYLYRESNGDCVFMDGESFEQFPLPASLARDSMGYIKENTTVELTFHDGSAIGIDLPPTVELEVTEAEAAVKGNTATNVKKDAVVETGLGVKVPMHVSVGDRIRINTDTGEFQGRCT
;
A
#
# COMPACT_ATOMS: atom_id res chain seq x y z
N MET A 1 -1.20 -22.14 -11.93
CA MET A 1 -1.64 -22.26 -13.35
C MET A 1 -0.58 -21.62 -14.23
N SER A 2 0.00 -22.35 -15.19
CA SER A 2 1.09 -21.83 -16.04
C SER A 2 0.56 -21.10 -17.28
N VAL A 3 1.00 -19.87 -17.51
CA VAL A 3 0.70 -19.10 -18.73
C VAL A 3 1.96 -18.81 -19.53
N ARG A 4 1.82 -18.56 -20.82
CA ARG A 4 2.96 -18.12 -21.64
C ARG A 4 3.33 -16.68 -21.33
N ALA A 5 4.61 -16.36 -21.48
CA ALA A 5 5.13 -15.01 -21.34
C ALA A 5 4.35 -13.98 -22.17
N THR A 6 3.86 -14.37 -23.36
CA THR A 6 3.08 -13.51 -24.27
C THR A 6 1.68 -13.14 -23.75
N GLU A 7 1.15 -13.94 -22.81
CA GLU A 7 -0.18 -13.76 -22.23
C GLU A 7 -0.15 -12.88 -20.98
N LEU A 8 1.04 -12.68 -20.40
CA LEU A 8 1.24 -11.78 -19.27
C LEU A 8 0.91 -10.33 -19.65
N ARG A 9 0.42 -9.57 -18.67
CA ARG A 9 0.10 -8.16 -18.79
C ARG A 9 0.65 -7.39 -17.60
N LYS A 10 0.72 -6.07 -17.74
CA LYS A 10 0.98 -5.19 -16.60
C LYS A 10 -0.10 -5.44 -15.53
N GLY A 11 0.32 -5.60 -14.28
CA GLY A 11 -0.54 -5.92 -13.14
C GLY A 11 -0.68 -7.40 -12.84
N SER A 12 -0.33 -8.30 -13.77
CA SER A 12 -0.26 -9.74 -13.46
C SER A 12 0.79 -10.01 -12.38
N VAL A 13 0.50 -10.98 -11.51
CA VAL A 13 1.41 -11.41 -10.46
C VAL A 13 1.85 -12.83 -10.77
N ILE A 14 3.16 -13.01 -10.84
CA ILE A 14 3.78 -14.30 -11.13
C ILE A 14 4.51 -14.77 -9.89
N GLU A 15 4.47 -16.08 -9.66
CA GLU A 15 5.29 -16.73 -8.65
C GLU A 15 6.60 -17.17 -9.30
N ARG A 16 7.72 -16.82 -8.67
CA ARG A 16 9.05 -17.21 -9.15
C ARG A 16 10.02 -17.28 -7.99
N ASP A 17 10.76 -18.39 -7.89
CA ASP A 17 11.79 -18.61 -6.87
C ASP A 17 11.24 -18.44 -5.43
N GLY A 18 9.94 -18.72 -5.23
CA GLY A 18 9.24 -18.57 -3.96
C GLY A 18 8.82 -17.14 -3.61
N ASP A 19 8.95 -16.18 -4.54
CA ASP A 19 8.51 -14.80 -4.36
C ASP A 19 7.40 -14.40 -5.34
N LEU A 20 6.53 -13.50 -4.89
CA LEU A 20 5.40 -12.98 -5.65
C LEU A 20 5.80 -11.68 -6.34
N LEU A 21 5.90 -11.74 -7.66
CA LEU A 21 6.38 -10.63 -8.49
C LEU A 21 5.22 -10.01 -9.27
N LYS A 22 4.86 -8.78 -8.93
CA LYS A 22 3.88 -7.99 -9.69
C LYS A 22 4.56 -7.32 -10.87
N ILE A 23 4.03 -7.52 -12.07
CA ILE A 23 4.54 -6.91 -13.30
C ILE A 23 4.14 -5.43 -13.33
N THR A 24 5.11 -4.52 -13.29
CA THR A 24 4.90 -3.07 -13.33
C THR A 24 4.99 -2.52 -14.75
N GLU A 25 5.82 -3.12 -15.59
CA GLU A 25 5.96 -2.79 -17.02
C GLU A 25 6.13 -4.06 -17.85
N TYR A 26 5.57 -4.05 -19.06
CA TYR A 26 5.64 -5.16 -20.00
C TYR A 26 6.00 -4.62 -21.39
N HIS A 27 7.05 -5.17 -21.98
CA HIS A 27 7.53 -4.79 -23.31
C HIS A 27 7.75 -6.05 -24.15
N HIS A 28 7.05 -6.13 -25.28
CA HIS A 28 7.18 -7.23 -26.23
C HIS A 28 7.78 -6.70 -27.54
N SER A 29 8.94 -7.24 -27.91
CA SER A 29 9.66 -6.89 -29.14
C SER A 29 9.79 -8.11 -30.03
N THR A 30 9.44 -7.94 -31.30
CA THR A 30 9.63 -8.93 -32.38
C THR A 30 10.62 -8.36 -33.40
N PRO A 31 11.94 -8.45 -33.16
CA PRO A 31 12.91 -7.85 -34.06
C PRO A 31 13.06 -8.70 -35.32
N GLY A 32 12.27 -8.41 -36.36
CA GLY A 32 12.39 -8.96 -37.72
C GLY A 32 12.78 -10.44 -37.79
N ASN A 33 14.07 -10.70 -38.01
CA ASN A 33 14.64 -12.04 -38.21
C ASN A 33 14.97 -12.82 -36.91
N TRP A 34 14.64 -12.28 -35.73
CA TRP A 34 14.94 -12.85 -34.42
C TRP A 34 13.69 -13.28 -33.67
N ARG A 35 13.85 -14.26 -32.76
CA ARG A 35 12.78 -14.73 -31.87
C ARG A 35 12.30 -13.57 -30.99
N ALA A 36 10.99 -13.53 -30.73
CA ALA A 36 10.41 -12.45 -29.95
C ALA A 36 10.94 -12.46 -28.51
N ILE A 37 11.26 -11.27 -28.00
CA ILE A 37 11.80 -11.04 -26.66
C ILE A 37 10.76 -10.25 -25.87
N ILE A 38 10.50 -10.73 -24.67
CA ILE A 38 9.62 -10.11 -23.69
C ILE A 38 10.50 -9.61 -22.55
N GLN A 39 10.39 -8.34 -22.23
CA GLN A 39 11.04 -7.71 -21.09
C GLN A 39 9.96 -7.20 -20.14
N MET A 40 10.06 -7.60 -18.88
CA MET A 40 9.10 -7.25 -17.84
C MET A 40 9.87 -6.59 -16.71
N LYS A 41 9.39 -5.46 -16.21
CA LYS A 41 9.82 -4.97 -14.90
C LYS A 41 8.84 -5.49 -13.87
N THR A 42 9.37 -5.95 -12.75
CA THR A 42 8.61 -6.53 -11.66
C THR A 42 8.88 -5.80 -10.36
N LYS A 43 7.93 -5.90 -9.42
CA LYS A 43 8.10 -5.50 -8.03
C LYS A 43 7.71 -6.68 -7.15
N SER A 44 8.59 -7.09 -6.25
CA SER A 44 8.29 -8.09 -5.22
C SER A 44 7.20 -7.56 -4.30
N LEU A 45 6.16 -8.36 -4.07
CA LEU A 45 5.11 -8.02 -3.12
C LEU A 45 5.54 -8.31 -1.67
N THR A 46 6.46 -9.25 -1.47
CA THR A 46 6.98 -9.61 -0.14
C THR A 46 8.02 -8.60 0.34
N THR A 47 8.93 -8.16 -0.53
CA THR A 47 10.08 -7.31 -0.15
C THR A 47 10.01 -5.90 -0.71
N GLY A 48 9.09 -5.62 -1.65
CA GLY A 48 9.02 -4.34 -2.35
C GLY A 48 10.13 -4.11 -3.39
N HIS A 49 11.08 -5.03 -3.54
CA HIS A 49 12.23 -4.88 -4.43
C HIS A 49 11.82 -4.85 -5.91
N ALA A 50 12.39 -3.91 -6.68
CA ALA A 50 12.16 -3.82 -8.12
C ALA A 50 13.16 -4.69 -8.88
N GLY A 51 12.67 -5.51 -9.82
CA GLY A 51 13.47 -6.41 -10.65
C GLY A 51 13.13 -6.30 -12.13
N SER A 52 13.88 -7.04 -12.95
CA SER A 52 13.60 -7.16 -14.38
C SER A 52 13.75 -8.61 -14.85
N ILE A 53 12.80 -9.09 -15.64
CA ILE A 53 12.78 -10.42 -16.24
C ILE A 53 12.84 -10.27 -17.76
N ARG A 54 13.71 -11.06 -18.39
CA ARG A 54 13.75 -11.23 -19.84
C ARG A 54 13.35 -12.67 -20.18
N ALA A 55 12.36 -12.82 -21.04
CA ALA A 55 11.79 -14.09 -21.45
C ALA A 55 11.65 -14.17 -22.98
N GLY A 56 11.72 -15.37 -23.53
CA GLY A 56 11.30 -15.68 -24.88
C GLY A 56 9.79 -15.93 -24.96
N SER A 57 9.26 -15.98 -26.17
CA SER A 57 7.82 -16.19 -26.42
C SER A 57 7.29 -17.55 -25.93
N GLY A 58 8.18 -18.53 -25.82
CA GLY A 58 7.85 -19.90 -25.38
C GLY A 58 7.99 -20.14 -23.88
N ASP A 59 8.54 -19.17 -23.13
CA ASP A 59 8.69 -19.33 -21.69
C ASP A 59 7.33 -19.27 -21.00
N THR A 60 7.15 -20.10 -19.99
CA THR A 60 5.93 -20.18 -19.19
C THR A 60 6.18 -19.72 -17.77
N PHE A 61 5.20 -19.06 -17.18
CA PHE A 61 5.23 -18.52 -15.82
C PHE A 61 4.02 -19.00 -15.05
N GLU A 62 4.17 -19.23 -13.75
CA GLU A 62 3.05 -19.50 -12.88
C GLU A 62 2.39 -18.18 -12.47
N ILE A 63 1.10 -18.04 -12.77
CA ILE A 63 0.32 -16.92 -12.25
C ILE A 63 -0.08 -17.25 -10.82
N ALA A 64 0.25 -16.33 -9.93
CA ALA A 64 -0.30 -16.27 -8.59
C ALA A 64 -1.67 -15.58 -8.65
N PHE A 65 -2.72 -16.25 -8.17
CA PHE A 65 -4.01 -15.61 -7.98
C PHE A 65 -3.96 -14.77 -6.72
N LEU A 66 -4.24 -13.49 -6.89
CA LEU A 66 -4.40 -12.56 -5.79
C LEU A 66 -5.88 -12.28 -5.61
N GLU A 67 -6.35 -12.52 -4.41
CA GLU A 67 -7.70 -12.20 -4.01
C GLU A 67 -7.67 -10.89 -3.22
N ARG A 68 -8.45 -9.90 -3.65
CA ARG A 68 -8.57 -8.63 -2.96
C ARG A 68 -9.88 -8.62 -2.23
N ARG A 69 -9.81 -8.47 -0.91
CA ARG A 69 -10.99 -8.43 -0.06
C ARG A 69 -11.05 -7.09 0.64
N LYS A 70 -12.23 -6.52 0.71
CA LYS A 70 -12.46 -5.32 1.53
C LYS A 70 -12.64 -5.78 2.96
N CYS A 71 -11.78 -5.29 3.84
CA CYS A 71 -11.79 -5.66 5.24
C CYS A 71 -11.88 -4.40 6.10
N GLU A 72 -12.50 -4.52 7.26
CA GLU A 72 -12.62 -3.44 8.23
C GLU A 72 -11.63 -3.68 9.38
N TYR A 73 -10.83 -2.68 9.71
CA TYR A 73 -9.96 -2.76 10.87
C TYR A 73 -10.77 -2.60 12.15
N LEU A 74 -10.68 -3.57 13.05
CA LEU A 74 -11.42 -3.56 14.31
C LEU A 74 -10.59 -2.96 15.44
N TYR A 75 -9.54 -3.65 15.86
CA TYR A 75 -8.69 -3.25 16.98
C TYR A 75 -7.32 -3.94 16.89
N ARG A 76 -6.38 -3.50 17.74
CA ARG A 76 -5.07 -4.12 17.92
C ARG A 76 -5.08 -4.98 19.17
N GLU A 77 -4.62 -6.22 19.05
CA GLU A 77 -4.44 -7.12 20.18
C GLU A 77 -3.20 -6.77 21.01
N SER A 78 -3.13 -7.32 22.23
CA SER A 78 -2.03 -7.06 23.16
C SER A 78 -0.67 -7.60 22.69
N ASN A 79 -0.67 -8.59 21.80
CA ASN A 79 0.52 -9.11 21.11
C ASN A 79 1.05 -8.17 20.00
N GLY A 80 0.30 -7.12 19.64
CA GLY A 80 0.62 -6.19 18.57
C GLY A 80 -0.03 -6.54 17.22
N ASP A 81 -0.67 -7.70 17.09
CA ASP A 81 -1.38 -8.11 15.88
C ASP A 81 -2.66 -7.29 15.71
N CYS A 82 -3.07 -7.11 14.47
CA CYS A 82 -4.17 -6.22 14.09
C CYS A 82 -5.34 -7.08 13.61
N VAL A 83 -6.51 -6.96 14.26
CA VAL A 83 -7.68 -7.76 13.91
C VAL A 83 -8.47 -7.05 12.83
N PHE A 84 -8.74 -7.76 11.75
CA PHE A 84 -9.57 -7.29 10.64
C PHE A 84 -10.80 -8.18 10.51
N MET A 85 -11.89 -7.59 10.04
CA MET A 85 -13.12 -8.28 9.68
C MET A 85 -13.29 -8.24 8.17
N ASP A 86 -13.50 -9.39 7.55
CA ASP A 86 -13.82 -9.47 6.14
C ASP A 86 -15.22 -8.90 5.86
N GLY A 87 -15.36 -8.05 4.83
CA GLY A 87 -16.62 -7.36 4.54
C GLY A 87 -17.67 -8.23 3.85
N GLU A 88 -17.31 -9.40 3.31
CA GLU A 88 -18.25 -10.30 2.64
C GLU A 88 -18.70 -11.44 3.55
N SER A 89 -17.74 -12.08 4.23
CA SER A 89 -17.97 -13.23 5.10
C SER A 89 -18.20 -12.87 6.57
N PHE A 90 -17.87 -11.62 6.97
CA PHE A 90 -17.87 -11.17 8.37
C PHE A 90 -16.95 -11.99 9.29
N GLU A 91 -16.01 -12.75 8.71
CA GLU A 91 -15.01 -13.50 9.46
C GLU A 91 -13.93 -12.55 9.99
N GLN A 92 -13.55 -12.73 11.26
CA GLN A 92 -12.46 -11.99 11.87
C GLN A 92 -11.17 -12.80 11.78
N PHE A 93 -10.08 -12.14 11.40
CA PHE A 93 -8.77 -12.77 11.35
C PHE A 93 -7.69 -11.80 11.85
N PRO A 94 -6.68 -12.31 12.56
CA PRO A 94 -5.53 -11.52 12.97
C PRO A 94 -4.57 -11.35 11.79
N LEU A 95 -4.03 -10.14 11.64
CA LEU A 95 -2.96 -9.82 10.71
C LEU A 95 -1.67 -9.51 11.49
N PRO A 96 -0.53 -10.15 11.15
CA PRO A 96 0.74 -9.91 11.81
C PRO A 96 1.15 -8.44 11.79
N ALA A 97 1.64 -7.94 12.92
CA ALA A 97 2.11 -6.56 13.06
C ALA A 97 3.18 -6.17 12.01
N SER A 98 3.99 -7.13 11.55
CA SER A 98 5.03 -6.89 10.53
C SER A 98 4.48 -6.46 9.18
N LEU A 99 3.31 -6.99 8.79
CA LEU A 99 2.63 -6.60 7.55
C LEU A 99 1.85 -5.29 7.70
N ALA A 100 1.39 -5.00 8.92
CA ALA A 100 0.59 -3.83 9.23
C ALA A 100 1.43 -2.59 9.60
N ARG A 101 2.72 -2.76 9.90
CA ARG A 101 3.56 -1.74 10.55
C ARG A 101 3.51 -0.36 9.88
N ASP A 102 3.71 -0.30 8.58
CA ASP A 102 3.78 0.97 7.84
C ASP A 102 2.39 1.59 7.63
N SER A 103 1.35 0.75 7.52
CA SER A 103 -0.02 1.18 7.24
C SER A 103 -0.79 1.60 8.50
N MET A 104 -0.48 1.03 9.66
CA MET A 104 -1.24 1.24 10.90
C MET A 104 -1.17 2.68 11.43
N GLY A 105 -0.16 3.47 11.05
CA GLY A 105 -0.12 4.90 11.38
C GLY A 105 -1.22 5.71 10.69
N TYR A 106 -1.83 5.16 9.63
CA TYR A 106 -2.84 5.83 8.80
C TYR A 106 -4.25 5.25 8.96
N ILE A 107 -4.40 4.16 9.71
CA ILE A 107 -5.67 3.44 9.89
C ILE A 107 -6.23 3.75 11.28
N LYS A 108 -7.52 4.09 11.34
CA LYS A 108 -8.29 4.16 12.59
C LYS A 108 -9.27 2.99 12.69
N GLU A 109 -9.72 2.69 13.90
CA GLU A 109 -10.77 1.70 14.14
C GLU A 109 -12.00 1.99 13.26
N ASN A 110 -12.63 0.93 12.73
CA ASN A 110 -13.73 0.97 11.76
C ASN A 110 -13.35 1.55 10.38
N THR A 111 -12.07 1.57 10.01
CA THR A 111 -11.66 1.94 8.65
C THR A 111 -11.71 0.73 7.73
N THR A 112 -12.38 0.88 6.59
CA THR A 112 -12.33 -0.12 5.52
C THR A 112 -11.04 0.03 4.70
N VAL A 113 -10.29 -1.06 4.55
CA VAL A 113 -9.07 -1.20 3.76
C VAL A 113 -9.20 -2.37 2.78
N GLU A 114 -8.37 -2.41 1.74
CA GLU A 114 -8.32 -3.57 0.83
C GLU A 114 -7.12 -4.45 1.20
N LEU A 115 -7.38 -5.68 1.61
CA LEU A 115 -6.34 -6.67 1.88
C LEU A 115 -6.15 -7.56 0.65
N THR A 116 -4.89 -7.80 0.32
CA THR A 116 -4.53 -8.74 -0.75
C THR A 116 -4.13 -10.06 -0.12
N PHE A 117 -4.84 -11.12 -0.50
CA PHE A 117 -4.61 -12.50 -0.11
C PHE A 117 -4.00 -13.29 -1.26
N HIS A 118 -3.12 -14.22 -0.92
CA HIS A 118 -2.57 -15.23 -1.81
C HIS A 118 -2.60 -16.59 -1.10
N ASP A 119 -3.24 -17.59 -1.69
CA ASP A 119 -3.41 -18.94 -1.12
C ASP A 119 -3.89 -18.94 0.35
N GLY A 120 -4.82 -18.04 0.67
CA GLY A 120 -5.40 -17.88 2.00
C GLY A 120 -4.54 -17.08 3.00
N SER A 121 -3.33 -16.69 2.62
CA SER A 121 -2.46 -15.83 3.44
C SER A 121 -2.52 -14.38 2.99
N ALA A 122 -2.69 -13.45 3.92
CA ALA A 122 -2.62 -12.02 3.62
C ALA A 122 -1.16 -11.62 3.33
N ILE A 123 -0.93 -11.01 2.17
CA ILE A 123 0.42 -10.62 1.71
C ILE A 123 0.62 -9.10 1.73
N GLY A 124 -0.44 -8.31 1.84
CA GLY A 124 -0.33 -6.86 1.85
C GLY A 124 -1.62 -6.14 2.18
N ILE A 125 -1.46 -4.91 2.65
CA ILE A 125 -2.53 -3.97 2.94
C ILE A 125 -2.46 -2.85 1.90
N ASP A 126 -3.52 -2.68 1.12
CA ASP A 126 -3.70 -1.54 0.23
C ASP A 126 -4.58 -0.52 0.95
N LEU A 127 -3.95 0.61 1.29
CA LEU A 127 -4.65 1.75 1.88
C LEU A 127 -5.28 2.58 0.76
N PRO A 128 -6.39 3.28 1.04
CA PRO A 128 -6.81 4.35 0.16
C PRO A 128 -5.64 5.35 0.00
N PRO A 129 -5.48 5.99 -1.17
CA PRO A 129 -4.38 6.93 -1.46
C PRO A 129 -4.39 8.14 -0.52
N THR A 130 -5.47 8.28 0.24
CA THR A 130 -5.73 9.42 1.08
C THR A 130 -6.57 8.98 2.27
N VAL A 131 -6.13 9.35 3.47
CA VAL A 131 -6.85 9.11 4.72
C VAL A 131 -7.19 10.43 5.39
N GLU A 132 -8.28 10.43 6.15
CA GLU A 132 -8.74 11.58 6.92
C GLU A 132 -8.59 11.28 8.42
N LEU A 133 -7.70 12.04 9.06
CA LEU A 133 -7.36 11.89 10.47
C LEU A 133 -7.52 13.22 11.20
N GLU A 134 -7.98 13.16 12.44
CA GLU A 134 -8.13 14.33 13.30
C GLU A 134 -6.81 14.67 14.01
N VAL A 135 -6.49 15.96 14.08
CA VAL A 135 -5.31 16.46 14.80
C VAL A 135 -5.61 16.53 16.29
N THR A 136 -4.88 15.76 17.09
CA THR A 136 -5.01 15.72 18.56
C THR A 136 -4.04 16.66 19.25
N GLU A 137 -2.84 16.83 18.70
CA GLU A 137 -1.83 17.76 19.23
C GLU A 137 -1.18 18.54 18.10
N ALA A 138 -0.91 19.82 18.32
CA ALA A 138 -0.20 20.65 17.34
C ALA A 138 0.69 21.65 18.06
N GLU A 139 1.93 21.82 17.59
CA GLU A 139 2.83 22.81 18.16
C GLU A 139 2.25 24.23 18.03
N ALA A 140 2.51 25.04 19.06
CA ALA A 140 2.07 26.43 19.09
C ALA A 140 2.80 27.23 18.00
N ALA A 141 2.04 27.96 17.18
CA ALA A 141 2.61 28.82 16.17
C ALA A 141 3.44 29.94 16.85
N VAL A 142 4.76 29.87 16.73
CA VAL A 142 5.65 30.92 17.26
C VAL A 142 5.43 32.19 16.43
N LYS A 143 4.82 33.20 17.05
CA LYS A 143 4.66 34.57 16.52
C LYS A 143 6.04 35.17 16.22
N GLY A 144 6.55 34.95 15.02
CA GLY A 144 7.87 35.46 14.60
C GLY A 144 8.38 34.88 13.28
N ASN A 145 7.83 33.75 12.83
CA ASN A 145 8.19 33.16 11.55
C ASN A 145 7.35 33.75 10.40
N THR A 146 7.85 34.81 9.77
CA THR A 146 7.29 35.48 8.57
C THR A 146 7.63 34.79 7.25
N ALA A 147 8.08 33.53 7.27
CA ALA A 147 8.39 32.78 6.05
C ALA A 147 7.14 32.08 5.49
N THR A 148 6.89 32.23 4.19
CA THR A 148 5.66 31.85 3.47
C THR A 148 5.42 30.33 3.33
N ASN A 149 6.13 29.46 4.07
CA ASN A 149 5.98 28.00 3.97
C ASN A 149 6.41 27.24 5.24
N VAL A 150 6.23 27.84 6.42
CA VAL A 150 6.58 27.17 7.68
C VAL A 150 5.55 26.10 8.00
N LYS A 151 6.00 24.84 8.02
CA LYS A 151 5.23 23.71 8.54
C LYS A 151 5.56 23.54 10.02
N LYS A 152 4.56 23.16 10.82
CA LYS A 152 4.70 22.76 12.21
C LYS A 152 4.48 21.25 12.34
N ASP A 153 5.02 20.67 13.39
CA ASP A 153 4.73 19.28 13.71
C ASP A 153 3.37 19.19 14.44
N ALA A 154 2.58 18.20 14.03
CA ALA A 154 1.29 17.87 14.62
C ALA A 154 1.17 16.35 14.77
N VAL A 155 0.44 15.92 15.79
CA VAL A 155 0.12 14.52 16.06
C VAL A 155 -1.36 14.33 15.75
N VAL A 156 -1.67 13.25 15.02
CA VAL A 156 -3.04 12.85 14.74
C VAL A 156 -3.53 11.78 15.71
N GLU A 157 -4.82 11.47 15.67
CA GLU A 157 -5.49 10.47 16.54
C GLU A 157 -4.81 9.09 16.58
N THR A 158 -4.11 8.69 15.51
CA THR A 158 -3.37 7.42 15.45
C THR A 158 -1.99 7.48 16.14
N GLY A 159 -1.57 8.65 16.62
CA GLY A 159 -0.23 8.91 17.15
C GLY A 159 0.83 9.20 16.08
N LEU A 160 0.44 9.25 14.81
CA LEU A 160 1.35 9.58 13.70
C LEU A 160 1.73 11.07 13.75
N GLY A 161 3.03 11.37 13.68
CA GLY A 161 3.54 12.73 13.53
C GLY A 161 3.52 13.19 12.07
N VAL A 162 2.85 14.30 11.78
CA VAL A 162 2.68 14.86 10.43
C VAL A 162 3.04 16.35 10.42
N LYS A 163 3.72 16.78 9.36
CA LYS A 163 4.03 18.21 9.14
C LYS A 163 2.87 18.93 8.49
N VAL A 164 2.22 19.80 9.24
CA VAL A 164 1.04 20.56 8.81
C VAL A 164 1.32 22.07 8.72
N PRO A 165 0.60 22.82 7.89
CA PRO A 165 0.71 24.28 7.87
C PRO A 165 0.33 24.92 9.22
N MET A 166 0.85 26.12 9.50
CA MET A 166 0.59 26.82 10.77
C MET A 166 -0.87 27.12 11.08
N HIS A 167 -1.75 27.18 10.06
CA HIS A 167 -3.17 27.47 10.24
C HIS A 167 -3.99 26.28 10.74
N VAL A 168 -3.44 25.06 10.72
CA VAL A 168 -4.11 23.85 11.21
C VAL A 168 -4.13 23.88 12.75
N SER A 169 -5.29 23.66 13.35
CA SER A 169 -5.46 23.65 14.81
C SER A 169 -5.84 22.26 15.31
N VAL A 170 -5.74 22.04 16.63
CA VAL A 170 -6.27 20.83 17.27
C VAL A 170 -7.77 20.73 17.01
N GLY A 171 -8.26 19.55 16.64
CA GLY A 171 -9.64 19.28 16.22
C GLY A 171 -9.91 19.48 14.72
N ASP A 172 -8.95 19.99 13.94
CA ASP A 172 -9.09 20.02 12.49
C ASP A 172 -8.91 18.60 11.92
N ARG A 173 -9.79 18.22 10.98
CA ARG A 173 -9.63 17.00 10.18
C ARG A 173 -8.71 17.27 8.99
N ILE A 174 -7.60 16.55 8.95
CA ILE A 174 -6.61 16.69 7.89
C ILE A 174 -6.59 15.46 7.00
N ARG A 175 -6.29 15.73 5.74
CA ARG A 175 -6.16 14.75 4.68
C ARG A 175 -4.69 14.45 4.45
N ILE A 176 -4.30 13.19 4.56
CA ILE A 176 -2.90 12.75 4.45
C ILE A 176 -2.77 11.75 3.32
N ASN A 177 -1.71 11.90 2.51
CA ASN A 177 -1.32 10.93 1.50
C ASN A 177 -0.65 9.73 2.19
N THR A 178 -1.16 8.52 1.97
CA THR A 178 -0.63 7.29 2.57
C THR A 178 0.67 6.80 1.92
N ASP A 179 0.94 7.19 0.67
CA ASP A 179 2.18 6.84 -0.03
C ASP A 179 3.37 7.71 0.42
N THR A 180 3.12 9.01 0.64
CA THR A 180 4.18 9.99 0.97
C THR A 180 4.18 10.46 2.42
N GLY A 181 3.09 10.22 3.15
CA GLY A 181 2.86 10.75 4.50
C GLY A 181 2.60 12.26 4.54
N GLU A 182 2.38 12.90 3.39
CA GLU A 182 2.26 14.35 3.31
C GLU A 182 0.82 14.85 3.50
N PHE A 183 0.69 16.00 4.16
CA PHE A 183 -0.56 16.74 4.24
C PHE A 183 -1.03 17.19 2.85
N GLN A 184 -2.25 16.81 2.46
CA GLN A 184 -2.89 17.22 1.20
C GLN A 184 -3.89 18.37 1.39
N GLY A 185 -4.54 18.48 2.55
CA GLY A 185 -5.55 19.51 2.78
C GLY A 185 -6.34 19.33 4.07
N ARG A 186 -7.16 20.31 4.41
CA ARG A 186 -8.13 20.21 5.51
C ARG A 186 -9.49 19.80 4.96
N CYS A 187 -10.14 18.82 5.59
CA CYS A 187 -11.53 18.50 5.31
C CYS A 187 -12.42 19.45 6.12
N THR A 188 -13.36 20.10 5.44
CA THR A 188 -14.33 21.04 6.05
C THR A 188 -15.61 20.31 6.39
#